data_AF-A0A0C1E659-F1
#
_entry.id   AF-A0A0C1E659-F1
#
_cell.length_a   1.000
_cell.length_b   1.000
_cell.length_c   1.000
_cell.angle_alpha   90.00
_cell.angle_beta   90.00
_cell.angle_gamma   90.00
#
_symmetry.space_group_name_H-M   'P 1'
#
loop_
_entity.id
_entity.type
_entity.pdbx_description
1 polymer ?
#
loop_
_entity_poly.entity_id
_entity_poly.type
_entity_poly.pdbx_seq_one_letter_code
_entity_poly.pdbx_strand_id
1 'polypeptide(L)'
;MSYHSKIHRKSFATLLEVLIAMVLTSMILTTLSFFYQQIDAMNRESERLQRDSFLRRFLQYRLTQILPKSFSSIGSNRSAYYFFNTSFAEGLFKPGTQSLVFGFDNCVDLDSMFASAVLGRLYVDREGRLCLGIWPTPNRWEDDETPPMKQEVLFENVAMLKFQFFIPPDKGTLKDVKEQPTSPEDVRANITPIPPGAWVDTWLQEYDQLPAIVRLFITQEGQKDPLVYSFPLPNSKNPIIYDH
;
A
#
# COMPACT_ATOMS: atom_id res chain seq x y z
N MET A 1 -16.57 -90.09 -21.96
CA MET A 1 -16.86 -89.16 -20.84
C MET A 1 -15.58 -88.41 -20.47
N SER A 2 -15.34 -87.17 -20.92
CA SER A 2 -14.38 -86.22 -20.30
C SER A 2 -14.33 -84.88 -21.07
N TYR A 3 -15.47 -84.25 -21.37
CA TYR A 3 -15.50 -82.93 -22.04
C TYR A 3 -15.88 -81.75 -21.11
N HIS A 4 -16.40 -82.03 -19.90
CA HIS A 4 -16.87 -80.97 -19.00
C HIS A 4 -15.76 -80.24 -18.21
N SER A 5 -14.57 -80.83 -18.01
CA SER A 5 -13.53 -80.20 -17.18
C SER A 5 -12.72 -79.12 -17.89
N LYS A 6 -12.62 -79.15 -19.24
CA LYS A 6 -11.84 -78.17 -20.00
C LYS A 6 -12.52 -76.80 -20.15
N ILE A 7 -13.86 -76.75 -20.13
CA ILE A 7 -14.63 -75.49 -20.28
C ILE A 7 -14.53 -74.65 -19.00
N HIS A 8 -14.63 -75.27 -17.82
CA HIS A 8 -14.49 -74.56 -16.54
C HIS A 8 -13.11 -73.94 -16.33
N ARG A 9 -12.04 -74.59 -16.81
CA ARG A 9 -10.66 -74.09 -16.64
C ARG A 9 -10.38 -72.82 -17.45
N LYS A 10 -10.97 -72.70 -18.65
CA LYS A 10 -10.86 -71.49 -19.49
C LYS A 10 -11.65 -70.32 -18.91
N SER A 11 -12.84 -70.60 -18.37
CA SER A 11 -13.68 -69.58 -17.71
C SER A 11 -13.04 -68.99 -16.45
N PHE A 12 -12.30 -69.79 -15.67
CA PHE A 12 -11.57 -69.28 -14.50
C PHE A 12 -10.42 -68.34 -14.88
N ALA A 13 -9.67 -68.65 -15.96
CA ALA A 13 -8.59 -67.81 -16.44
C ALA A 13 -9.08 -66.43 -16.94
N THR A 14 -10.20 -66.40 -17.68
CA THR A 14 -10.82 -65.15 -18.12
C THR A 14 -11.35 -64.32 -16.96
N LEU A 15 -11.88 -64.97 -15.92
CA LEU A 15 -12.39 -64.27 -14.74
C LEU A 15 -11.25 -63.66 -13.92
N LEU A 16 -10.13 -64.37 -13.78
CA LEU A 16 -8.91 -63.84 -13.16
C LEU A 16 -8.36 -62.63 -13.94
N GLU A 17 -8.31 -62.70 -15.26
CA GLU A 17 -7.85 -61.60 -16.13
C GLU A 17 -8.71 -60.35 -15.96
N VAL A 18 -10.05 -60.50 -15.96
CA VAL A 18 -10.97 -59.39 -15.71
C VAL A 18 -10.79 -58.82 -14.30
N LEU A 19 -10.57 -59.67 -13.29
CA LEU A 19 -10.31 -59.21 -11.93
C LEU A 19 -9.02 -58.40 -11.83
N ILE A 20 -7.93 -58.88 -12.45
CA ILE A 20 -6.65 -58.17 -12.53
C ILE A 20 -6.83 -56.83 -13.27
N ALA A 21 -7.55 -56.81 -14.39
CA ALA A 21 -7.83 -55.60 -15.15
C ALA A 21 -8.64 -54.58 -14.33
N MET A 22 -9.64 -55.03 -13.55
CA MET A 22 -10.42 -54.16 -12.67
C MET A 22 -9.56 -53.57 -11.54
N VAL A 23 -8.68 -54.36 -10.92
CA VAL A 23 -7.77 -53.86 -9.88
C VAL A 23 -6.79 -52.84 -10.47
N LEU A 24 -6.17 -53.13 -11.62
CA LEU A 24 -5.28 -52.20 -12.32
C LEU A 24 -6.01 -50.90 -12.68
N THR A 25 -7.22 -51.01 -13.23
CA THR A 25 -8.03 -49.83 -13.59
C THR A 25 -8.37 -49.02 -12.35
N SER A 26 -8.73 -49.66 -11.23
CA SER A 26 -9.00 -48.99 -9.96
C SER A 26 -7.74 -48.29 -9.41
N MET A 27 -6.58 -48.92 -9.48
CA MET A 27 -5.31 -48.32 -9.07
C MET A 27 -4.97 -47.10 -9.94
N ILE A 28 -5.14 -47.20 -11.26
CA ILE A 28 -4.90 -46.10 -12.19
C ILE A 28 -5.86 -44.95 -11.92
N LEU A 29 -7.16 -45.22 -11.78
CA LEU A 29 -8.16 -44.20 -11.48
C LEU A 29 -7.89 -43.49 -10.15
N THR A 30 -7.55 -44.25 -9.11
CA THR A 30 -7.23 -43.68 -7.78
C THR A 30 -6.00 -42.78 -7.87
N THR A 31 -4.96 -43.23 -8.59
CA THR A 31 -3.74 -42.44 -8.80
C THR A 31 -4.03 -41.15 -9.57
N LEU A 32 -4.82 -41.22 -10.64
CA LEU A 32 -5.25 -40.06 -11.41
C LEU A 32 -6.08 -39.08 -10.57
N SER A 33 -7.03 -39.59 -9.76
CA SER A 33 -7.82 -38.75 -8.85
C SER A 33 -6.96 -38.05 -7.81
N PHE A 34 -5.95 -38.73 -7.26
CA PHE A 34 -5.00 -38.11 -6.34
C PHE A 34 -4.24 -36.95 -6.99
N PHE A 35 -3.67 -37.16 -8.18
CA PHE A 35 -2.97 -36.09 -8.91
C PHE A 35 -3.90 -34.94 -9.27
N TYR A 36 -5.14 -35.22 -9.65
CA TYR A 36 -6.13 -34.18 -9.94
C TYR A 36 -6.39 -33.29 -8.72
N GLN A 37 -6.59 -33.89 -7.54
CA GLN A 37 -6.78 -33.13 -6.29
C GLN A 37 -5.53 -32.31 -5.94
N GLN A 38 -4.34 -32.87 -6.16
CA GLN A 38 -3.09 -32.17 -5.91
C GLN A 38 -2.92 -30.95 -6.83
N ILE A 39 -3.22 -31.09 -8.13
CA ILE A 39 -3.16 -30.00 -9.10
C ILE A 39 -4.19 -28.92 -8.74
N ASP A 40 -5.41 -29.28 -8.35
CA ASP A 40 -6.43 -28.32 -7.94
C ASP A 40 -6.00 -27.53 -6.70
N ALA A 41 -5.43 -28.20 -5.70
CA ALA A 41 -4.88 -27.53 -4.52
C ALA A 41 -3.76 -26.55 -4.87
N MET A 42 -2.81 -26.96 -5.74
CA MET A 42 -1.73 -26.09 -6.22
C MET A 42 -2.26 -24.89 -7.02
N ASN A 43 -3.28 -25.10 -7.85
CA ASN A 43 -3.87 -24.02 -8.65
C ASN A 43 -4.51 -22.96 -7.76
N ARG A 44 -5.27 -23.36 -6.74
CA ARG A 44 -5.88 -22.43 -5.78
C ARG A 44 -4.83 -21.62 -5.01
N GLU A 45 -3.74 -22.28 -4.61
CA GLU A 45 -2.62 -21.59 -3.94
C GLU A 45 -1.93 -20.60 -4.88
N SER A 46 -1.69 -21.01 -6.13
CA SER A 46 -1.11 -20.16 -7.18
C SER A 46 -1.98 -18.92 -7.45
N GLU A 47 -3.29 -19.10 -7.61
CA GLU A 47 -4.24 -17.99 -7.81
C GLU A 47 -4.22 -17.01 -6.64
N ARG A 48 -4.17 -17.51 -5.40
CA ARG A 48 -4.05 -16.68 -4.20
C ARG A 48 -2.76 -15.85 -4.22
N LEU A 49 -1.62 -16.47 -4.50
CA LEU A 49 -0.33 -15.78 -4.58
C LEU A 49 -0.28 -14.75 -5.71
N GLN A 50 -0.90 -15.06 -6.85
CA GLN A 50 -1.02 -14.13 -7.97
C GLN A 50 -1.86 -12.90 -7.60
N ARG A 51 -3.00 -13.12 -6.94
CA ARG A 51 -3.85 -12.03 -6.44
C ARG A 51 -3.11 -11.15 -5.44
N ASP A 52 -2.42 -11.75 -4.47
CA ASP A 52 -1.65 -11.02 -3.46
C ASP A 52 -0.51 -10.20 -4.10
N SER A 53 0.20 -10.79 -5.06
CA SER A 53 1.25 -10.11 -5.83
C SER A 53 0.70 -8.94 -6.65
N PHE A 54 -0.45 -9.14 -7.31
CA PHE A 54 -1.13 -8.10 -8.06
C PHE A 54 -1.51 -6.91 -7.17
N LEU A 55 -2.14 -7.16 -6.02
CA LEU A 55 -2.54 -6.10 -5.09
C LEU A 55 -1.35 -5.31 -4.57
N ARG A 56 -0.23 -5.98 -4.24
CA ARG A 56 1.00 -5.31 -3.80
C ARG A 56 1.61 -4.43 -4.88
N ARG A 57 1.60 -4.90 -6.13
CA ARG A 57 2.08 -4.12 -7.28
C ARG A 57 1.17 -2.94 -7.58
N PHE A 58 -0.15 -3.13 -7.52
CA PHE A 58 -1.13 -2.07 -7.69
C PHE A 58 -0.91 -0.96 -6.66
N LEU A 59 -0.83 -1.32 -5.38
CA LEU A 59 -0.52 -0.36 -4.31
C LEU A 59 0.77 0.40 -4.57
N GLN A 60 1.87 -0.31 -4.84
CA GLN A 60 3.17 0.32 -5.12
C GLN A 60 3.10 1.28 -6.31
N TYR A 61 2.47 0.85 -7.40
CA TYR A 61 2.28 1.66 -8.59
C TYR A 61 1.49 2.94 -8.28
N ARG A 62 0.33 2.83 -7.62
CA ARG A 62 -0.50 3.99 -7.27
C ARG A 62 0.24 4.96 -6.36
N LEU A 63 0.92 4.47 -5.32
CA LEU A 63 1.71 5.32 -4.43
C LEU A 63 2.87 6.02 -5.16
N THR A 64 3.53 5.33 -6.09
CA THR A 64 4.58 5.90 -6.96
C THR A 64 4.03 7.00 -7.87
N GLN A 65 2.76 6.92 -8.26
CA GLN A 65 2.14 7.96 -9.09
C GLN A 65 1.76 9.21 -8.30
N ILE A 66 1.31 9.06 -7.05
CA ILE A 66 0.75 10.18 -6.27
C ILE A 66 1.81 10.87 -5.40
N LEU A 67 2.65 10.13 -4.68
CA LEU A 67 3.53 10.73 -3.66
C LEU A 67 4.59 11.66 -4.28
N PRO A 68 5.30 11.29 -5.36
CA PRO A 68 6.28 12.19 -5.98
C PRO A 68 5.66 13.48 -6.55
N LYS A 69 4.34 13.49 -6.79
CA LYS A 69 3.58 14.66 -7.29
C LYS A 69 3.03 15.53 -6.15
N SER A 70 3.46 15.30 -4.92
CA SER A 70 3.11 16.16 -3.79
C SER A 70 3.60 17.59 -4.05
N PHE A 71 2.78 18.57 -3.72
CA PHE A 71 3.15 19.97 -3.83
C PHE A 71 4.20 20.34 -2.79
N SER A 72 5.09 21.25 -3.16
CA SER A 72 6.03 21.88 -2.25
C SER A 72 5.46 23.21 -1.76
N SER A 73 5.92 23.68 -0.60
CA SER A 73 5.62 25.02 -0.11
C SER A 73 6.21 26.12 -0.99
N ILE A 74 7.24 25.77 -1.78
CA ILE A 74 7.92 26.64 -2.72
C ILE A 74 7.31 26.44 -4.12
N GLY A 75 6.56 27.42 -4.62
CA GLY A 75 6.01 27.40 -5.98
C GLY A 75 4.67 28.13 -6.14
N SER A 76 4.08 28.03 -7.34
CA SER A 76 2.78 28.64 -7.68
C SER A 76 1.60 28.06 -6.90
N ASN A 77 1.73 26.84 -6.37
CA ASN A 77 0.63 26.07 -5.78
C ASN A 77 0.64 26.09 -4.25
N ARG A 78 1.16 27.16 -3.64
CA ARG A 78 1.30 27.28 -2.18
C ARG A 78 -0.03 27.14 -1.42
N SER A 79 -1.13 27.61 -2.02
CA SER A 79 -2.48 27.48 -1.42
C SER A 79 -2.96 26.03 -1.29
N ALA A 80 -2.39 25.11 -2.08
CA ALA A 80 -2.70 23.68 -2.04
C ALA A 80 -1.65 22.86 -1.27
N TYR A 81 -0.69 23.52 -0.62
CA TYR A 81 0.35 22.83 0.13
C TYR A 81 -0.17 22.36 1.49
N TYR A 82 -0.26 21.04 1.62
CA TYR A 82 -0.47 20.34 2.88
C TYR A 82 0.46 19.15 2.86
N PHE A 83 1.18 18.88 3.95
CA PHE A 83 1.93 17.64 4.13
C PHE A 83 2.19 17.41 5.61
N PHE A 84 1.46 16.48 6.23
CA PHE A 84 1.65 16.13 7.64
C PHE A 84 1.04 14.76 7.93
N ASN A 85 1.53 14.09 8.97
CA ASN A 85 0.90 12.88 9.47
C ASN A 85 0.25 13.09 10.83
N THR A 86 -0.71 12.23 11.13
CA THR A 86 -1.49 12.29 12.36
C THR A 86 -1.95 10.90 12.75
N SER A 87 -1.88 10.61 14.04
CA SER A 87 -2.45 9.41 14.65
C SER A 87 -3.74 9.79 15.36
N PHE A 88 -4.88 9.48 14.75
CA PHE A 88 -6.18 9.69 15.41
C PHE A 88 -6.60 8.41 16.12
N ALA A 89 -7.00 8.54 17.38
CA ALA A 89 -7.53 7.44 18.19
C ALA A 89 -9.07 7.35 18.15
N GLU A 90 -9.75 8.37 17.64
CA GLU A 90 -11.22 8.48 17.69
C GLU A 90 -11.85 8.65 16.29
N GLY A 91 -13.01 8.03 16.07
CA GLY A 91 -13.83 8.23 14.87
C GLY A 91 -13.67 7.17 13.77
N LEU A 92 -13.61 7.62 12.50
CA LEU A 92 -13.76 6.84 11.26
C LEU A 92 -12.56 5.94 10.89
N PHE A 93 -11.47 5.99 11.65
CA PHE A 93 -10.21 5.31 11.33
C PHE A 93 -9.94 4.16 12.30
N LYS A 94 -9.13 3.20 11.85
CA LYS A 94 -8.68 2.10 12.72
C LYS A 94 -7.77 2.68 13.83
N PRO A 95 -8.07 2.43 15.11
CA PRO A 95 -7.32 3.01 16.22
C PRO A 95 -5.86 2.52 16.20
N GLY A 96 -4.94 3.42 16.55
CA GLY A 96 -3.49 3.12 16.58
C GLY A 96 -2.81 3.15 15.21
N THR A 97 -3.53 3.48 14.14
CA THR A 97 -2.95 3.68 12.81
C THR A 97 -2.65 5.15 12.54
N GLN A 98 -1.57 5.43 11.81
CA GLN A 98 -1.28 6.77 11.33
C GLN A 98 -2.03 7.04 10.03
N SER A 99 -2.29 8.32 9.74
CA SER A 99 -2.75 8.79 8.44
C SER A 99 -1.84 9.91 7.94
N LEU A 100 -1.67 10.01 6.62
CA LEU A 100 -0.87 11.04 5.97
C LEU A 100 -1.80 11.90 5.13
N VAL A 101 -1.79 13.21 5.39
CA VAL A 101 -2.51 14.22 4.61
C VAL A 101 -1.48 14.93 3.74
N PHE A 102 -1.75 15.03 2.44
CA PHE A 102 -0.85 15.68 1.50
C PHE A 102 -1.59 16.28 0.31
N GLY A 103 -1.17 17.45 -0.16
CA GLY A 103 -1.64 18.03 -1.41
C GLY A 103 -0.83 17.49 -2.58
N PHE A 104 -1.48 17.08 -3.67
CA PHE A 104 -0.80 16.57 -4.87
C PHE A 104 -1.52 16.94 -6.17
N ASP A 105 -0.81 16.79 -7.28
CA ASP A 105 -1.38 16.94 -8.62
C ASP A 105 -2.01 15.62 -9.11
N ASN A 106 -3.34 15.57 -9.15
CA ASN A 106 -4.14 14.47 -9.67
C ASN A 106 -4.24 14.44 -11.20
N CYS A 107 -3.51 15.31 -11.91
CA CYS A 107 -3.51 15.40 -13.36
C CYS A 107 -4.92 15.61 -13.94
N VAL A 108 -5.17 15.15 -15.16
CA VAL A 108 -6.47 15.29 -15.82
C VAL A 108 -7.41 14.20 -15.32
N ASP A 109 -8.48 14.60 -14.63
CA ASP A 109 -9.61 13.76 -14.25
C ASP A 109 -10.82 14.13 -15.11
N LEU A 110 -11.74 13.18 -15.33
CA LEU A 110 -13.00 13.44 -16.04
C LEU A 110 -13.89 14.41 -15.25
N ASP A 111 -13.79 14.38 -13.92
CA ASP A 111 -14.43 15.32 -13.04
C ASP A 111 -13.53 16.53 -12.79
N SER A 112 -13.94 17.68 -13.32
CA SER A 112 -13.21 18.94 -13.23
C SER A 112 -12.88 19.33 -11.77
N MET A 113 -13.73 18.97 -10.80
CA MET A 113 -13.49 19.30 -9.39
C MET A 113 -12.24 18.61 -8.83
N PHE A 114 -11.93 17.41 -9.33
CA PHE A 114 -10.79 16.60 -8.89
C PHE A 114 -9.60 16.67 -9.85
N ALA A 115 -9.65 17.52 -10.87
CA ALA A 115 -8.55 17.72 -11.79
C ALA A 115 -7.47 18.64 -11.19
N SER A 116 -6.20 18.35 -11.49
CA SER A 116 -5.04 19.10 -11.05
C SER A 116 -4.83 19.06 -9.52
N ALA A 117 -4.78 20.21 -8.84
CA ALA A 117 -4.50 20.27 -7.41
C ALA A 117 -5.65 19.70 -6.58
N VAL A 118 -5.34 18.71 -5.74
CA VAL A 118 -6.27 18.06 -4.82
C VAL A 118 -5.60 17.80 -3.47
N LEU A 119 -6.41 17.54 -2.46
CA LEU A 119 -5.97 17.05 -1.16
C LEU A 119 -6.17 15.54 -1.08
N GLY A 120 -5.09 14.83 -0.76
CA GLY A 120 -5.07 13.40 -0.50
C GLY A 120 -4.97 13.12 0.99
N ARG A 121 -5.64 12.04 1.42
CA ARG A 121 -5.39 11.42 2.73
C ARG A 121 -5.22 9.93 2.55
N LEU A 122 -4.06 9.41 2.94
CA LEU A 122 -3.82 7.99 3.09
C LEU A 122 -4.16 7.58 4.52
N TYR A 123 -5.07 6.63 4.69
CA TYR A 123 -5.54 6.16 6.00
C TYR A 123 -6.00 4.70 5.95
N VAL A 124 -6.14 4.09 7.12
CA VAL A 124 -6.79 2.77 7.27
C VAL A 124 -8.19 2.98 7.84
N ASP A 125 -9.19 2.50 7.11
CA ASP A 125 -10.58 2.54 7.58
C ASP A 125 -10.87 1.50 8.67
N ARG A 126 -12.08 1.51 9.23
CA ARG A 126 -12.48 0.59 10.30
C ARG A 126 -12.49 -0.87 9.85
N GLU A 127 -12.72 -1.12 8.57
CA GLU A 127 -12.70 -2.44 7.97
C GLU A 127 -11.27 -2.96 7.72
N GLY A 128 -10.23 -2.18 8.04
CA GLY A 128 -8.85 -2.57 7.82
C GLY A 128 -8.42 -2.46 6.36
N ARG A 129 -9.01 -1.56 5.58
CA ARG A 129 -8.60 -1.27 4.21
C ARG A 129 -7.77 0.00 4.19
N LEU A 130 -6.62 -0.05 3.53
CA LEU A 130 -5.83 1.13 3.20
C LEU A 130 -6.51 1.87 2.07
N CYS A 131 -6.95 3.09 2.35
CA CYS A 131 -7.71 3.93 1.45
C CYS A 131 -6.96 5.23 1.16
N LEU A 132 -7.17 5.75 -0.04
CA LEU A 132 -6.84 7.11 -0.44
C LEU A 132 -8.15 7.89 -0.55
N GLY A 133 -8.38 8.79 0.40
CA GLY A 133 -9.41 9.82 0.27
C GLY A 133 -8.86 10.98 -0.55
N ILE A 134 -9.66 11.48 -1.48
CA ILE A 134 -9.33 12.62 -2.34
C ILE A 134 -10.44 13.65 -2.17
N TRP A 135 -10.05 14.88 -1.90
CA TRP A 135 -10.90 16.06 -1.86
C TRP A 135 -10.35 17.11 -2.84
N PRO A 136 -11.17 18.02 -3.35
CA PRO A 136 -10.67 19.18 -4.07
C PRO A 136 -9.70 20.02 -3.19
N THR A 137 -9.18 21.12 -3.71
CA THR A 137 -8.62 22.19 -2.86
C THR A 137 -9.72 23.05 -2.24
N PRO A 138 -9.57 23.58 -1.01
CA PRO A 138 -10.60 24.37 -0.29
C PRO A 138 -11.25 25.49 -1.11
N ASN A 139 -10.50 26.12 -2.01
CA ASN A 139 -11.00 27.19 -2.87
C ASN A 139 -12.03 26.74 -3.94
N ARG A 140 -12.37 25.45 -4.01
CA ARG A 140 -13.26 24.87 -5.05
C ARG A 140 -14.62 24.43 -4.53
N TRP A 141 -14.89 24.54 -3.24
CA TRP A 141 -16.22 24.31 -2.68
C TRP A 141 -16.60 25.50 -1.79
N GLU A 142 -17.91 25.68 -1.57
CA GLU A 142 -18.42 26.71 -0.69
C GLU A 142 -18.26 26.28 0.78
N ASP A 143 -17.89 27.21 1.66
CA ASP A 143 -17.61 26.92 3.08
C ASP A 143 -18.80 26.26 3.82
N ASP A 144 -20.02 26.48 3.33
CA ASP A 144 -21.26 25.96 3.91
C ASP A 144 -21.63 24.54 3.41
N GLU A 145 -20.94 24.01 2.40
CA GLU A 145 -21.22 22.68 1.83
C GLU A 145 -20.25 21.61 2.34
N THR A 146 -20.73 20.37 2.48
CA THR A 146 -19.86 19.23 2.76
C THR A 146 -18.96 18.95 1.56
N PRO A 147 -17.62 18.92 1.71
CA PRO A 147 -16.73 18.79 0.58
C PRO A 147 -16.91 17.43 -0.11
N PRO A 148 -17.00 17.39 -1.46
CA PRO A 148 -17.14 16.13 -2.17
C PRO A 148 -15.87 15.28 -1.97
N MET A 149 -16.06 14.00 -1.66
CA MET A 149 -14.98 13.05 -1.38
C MET A 149 -15.01 11.89 -2.35
N LYS A 150 -13.89 11.61 -3.02
CA LYS A 150 -13.65 10.34 -3.71
C LYS A 150 -12.80 9.43 -2.82
N GLN A 151 -13.19 8.17 -2.67
CA GLN A 151 -12.43 7.17 -1.92
C GLN A 151 -11.96 6.07 -2.85
N GLU A 152 -10.65 5.80 -2.86
CA GLU A 152 -10.04 4.69 -3.58
C GLU A 152 -9.49 3.68 -2.56
N VAL A 153 -9.89 2.41 -2.67
CA VAL A 153 -9.32 1.32 -1.85
C VAL A 153 -8.04 0.84 -2.52
N LEU A 154 -6.91 0.95 -1.82
CA LEU A 154 -5.60 0.59 -2.35
C LEU A 154 -5.16 -0.82 -1.92
N PHE A 155 -5.51 -1.22 -0.70
CA PHE A 155 -5.05 -2.49 -0.13
C PHE A 155 -5.97 -2.97 0.98
N GLU A 156 -6.13 -4.28 1.13
CA GLU A 156 -7.05 -4.91 2.10
C GLU A 156 -6.30 -5.59 3.25
N ASN A 157 -7.01 -5.88 4.34
CA ASN A 157 -6.52 -6.63 5.51
C ASN A 157 -5.29 -6.00 6.18
N VAL A 158 -5.29 -4.67 6.33
CA VAL A 158 -4.25 -3.88 6.98
C VAL A 158 -4.55 -3.77 8.48
N ALA A 159 -3.62 -4.27 9.29
CA ALA A 159 -3.65 -4.15 10.74
C ALA A 159 -3.10 -2.80 11.20
N MET A 160 -1.96 -2.38 10.64
CA MET A 160 -1.23 -1.20 11.08
C MET A 160 -0.60 -0.44 9.92
N LEU A 161 -0.67 0.89 9.99
CA LEU A 161 -0.03 1.81 9.04
C LEU A 161 0.88 2.77 9.81
N LYS A 162 2.15 2.85 9.41
CA LYS A 162 3.13 3.79 9.98
C LYS A 162 3.93 4.46 8.88
N PHE A 163 4.37 5.67 9.15
CA PHE A 163 5.19 6.48 8.26
C PHE A 163 6.51 6.84 8.93
N GLN A 164 7.55 6.93 8.12
CA GLN A 164 8.81 7.56 8.50
C GLN A 164 9.22 8.54 7.41
N PHE A 165 9.84 9.64 7.83
CA PHE A 165 10.22 10.74 6.97
C PHE A 165 11.70 11.00 7.12
N PHE A 166 12.41 11.05 6.00
CA PHE A 166 13.85 11.30 6.00
C PHE A 166 14.14 12.78 5.79
N ILE A 167 14.97 13.32 6.69
CA ILE A 167 15.51 14.67 6.57
C ILE A 167 16.93 14.55 6.02
N PRO A 168 17.22 15.13 4.86
CA PRO A 168 18.55 15.06 4.29
C PRO A 168 19.56 15.81 5.18
N PRO A 169 20.83 15.38 5.23
CA PRO A 169 21.88 16.15 5.88
C PRO A 169 22.07 17.49 5.16
N ASP A 170 22.32 18.57 5.91
CA ASP A 170 22.64 19.86 5.31
C ASP A 170 23.93 19.73 4.51
N LYS A 171 23.84 19.86 3.17
CA LYS A 171 24.97 19.87 2.26
C LYS A 171 25.72 21.21 2.36
N GLY A 172 26.32 21.50 3.51
CA GLY A 172 27.30 22.57 3.70
C GLY A 172 26.92 23.93 3.10
N THR A 173 26.05 24.68 3.76
CA THR A 173 26.15 26.15 3.74
C THR A 173 25.90 26.65 5.15
N LEU A 174 26.99 26.81 5.90
CA LEU A 174 27.05 27.74 7.02
C LEU A 174 26.72 29.13 6.46
N LYS A 175 25.46 29.52 6.54
CA LYS A 175 25.14 30.90 6.89
C LYS A 175 24.59 30.83 8.29
N ASP A 176 25.38 31.32 9.24
CA ASP A 176 24.91 31.69 10.56
C ASP A 176 23.55 32.35 10.40
N VAL A 177 22.53 31.70 10.96
CA VAL A 177 21.29 32.39 11.29
C VAL A 177 21.72 33.41 12.34
N LYS A 178 22.03 34.63 11.91
CA LYS A 178 22.02 35.76 12.82
C LYS A 178 20.61 35.77 13.42
N GLU A 179 20.53 35.42 14.69
CA GLU A 179 19.40 35.75 15.54
C GLU A 179 19.13 37.26 15.38
N GLN A 180 18.11 37.60 14.60
CA GLN A 180 17.43 38.88 14.72
C GLN A 180 16.12 38.59 15.44
N PRO A 181 16.02 38.89 16.75
CA PRO A 181 14.75 38.91 17.44
C PRO A 181 14.03 40.20 17.04
N THR A 182 13.07 40.11 16.13
CA THR A 182 12.15 41.22 15.85
C THR A 182 10.75 40.68 15.62
N SER A 183 10.10 40.26 16.70
CA SER A 183 8.70 40.61 17.04
C SER A 183 8.27 39.78 18.26
N PRO A 184 7.84 40.40 19.38
CA PRO A 184 7.45 39.68 20.59
C PRO A 184 5.96 39.31 20.60
N GLU A 185 5.42 38.66 19.55
CA GLU A 185 3.98 38.32 19.53
C GLU A 185 3.57 36.96 18.92
N ASP A 186 4.50 36.09 18.51
CA ASP A 186 4.12 34.73 18.11
C ASP A 186 4.60 33.70 19.13
N VAL A 187 3.69 33.30 20.02
CA VAL A 187 3.74 32.05 20.79
C VAL A 187 3.55 30.89 19.80
N ARG A 188 4.53 30.68 18.91
CA ARG A 188 4.64 29.44 18.13
C ARG A 188 5.56 28.53 18.91
N ALA A 189 5.00 27.38 19.29
CA ALA A 189 5.55 26.40 20.21
C ALA A 189 7.04 26.14 20.02
N ASN A 190 7.74 25.82 21.11
CA ASN A 190 9.09 25.27 21.14
C ASN A 190 9.20 24.04 20.23
N ILE A 191 9.42 24.23 18.92
CA ILE A 191 9.73 23.16 17.98
C ILE A 191 11.20 22.80 18.22
N THR A 192 11.44 21.65 18.84
CA THR A 192 12.80 21.11 18.97
C THR A 192 13.39 20.92 17.57
N PRO A 193 14.60 21.47 17.29
CA PRO A 193 15.24 21.32 15.99
C PRO A 193 15.53 19.83 15.74
N ILE A 194 15.01 19.30 14.65
CA ILE A 194 15.22 17.90 14.28
C ILE A 194 16.64 17.76 13.72
N PRO A 195 17.43 16.77 14.15
CA PRO A 195 18.77 16.57 13.61
C PRO A 195 18.72 16.26 12.11
N PRO A 196 19.52 16.96 11.27
CA PRO A 196 19.60 16.68 9.85
C PRO A 196 20.22 15.29 9.63
N GLY A 197 19.80 14.60 8.56
CA GLY A 197 20.25 13.22 8.26
C GLY A 197 19.54 12.12 9.04
N ALA A 198 18.43 12.42 9.73
CA ALA A 198 17.68 11.46 10.54
C ALA A 198 16.33 11.06 9.91
N TRP A 199 15.83 9.90 10.33
CA TRP A 199 14.45 9.48 10.11
C TRP A 199 13.60 9.94 11.30
N VAL A 200 12.43 10.49 11.03
CA VAL A 200 11.43 10.85 12.04
C VAL A 200 10.09 10.19 11.75
N ASP A 201 9.35 9.83 12.80
CA ASP A 201 8.03 9.17 12.68
C ASP A 201 6.87 10.18 12.56
N THR A 202 7.13 11.46 12.84
CA THR A 202 6.13 12.53 12.82
C THR A 202 6.60 13.68 11.93
N TRP A 203 5.72 14.12 11.04
CA TRP A 203 5.88 15.27 10.18
C TRP A 203 4.79 16.28 10.48
N LEU A 204 5.19 17.40 11.07
CA LEU A 204 4.30 18.47 11.50
C LEU A 204 3.99 19.41 10.34
N GLN A 205 2.77 19.97 10.31
CA GLN A 205 2.36 20.89 9.26
C GLN A 205 3.18 22.19 9.30
N GLU A 206 3.64 22.57 10.49
CA GLU A 206 4.44 23.74 10.80
C GLU A 206 5.82 23.73 10.12
N TYR A 207 6.30 22.57 9.66
CA TYR A 207 7.58 22.50 8.96
C TYR A 207 7.57 23.21 7.60
N ASP A 208 6.39 23.41 7.00
CA ASP A 208 6.22 24.10 5.70
C ASP A 208 7.22 23.61 4.63
N GLN A 209 7.53 22.31 4.61
CA GLN A 209 8.42 21.67 3.65
C GLN A 209 8.14 20.17 3.49
N LEU A 210 8.45 19.63 2.31
CA LEU A 210 8.38 18.19 2.05
C LEU A 210 9.63 17.46 2.60
N PRO A 211 9.47 16.25 3.17
CA PRO A 211 10.61 15.38 3.46
C PRO A 211 11.28 14.92 2.17
N ALA A 212 12.56 14.51 2.22
CA ALA A 212 13.24 14.02 1.02
C ALA A 212 12.76 12.63 0.61
N ILE A 213 12.47 11.76 1.59
CA ILE A 213 11.94 10.42 1.37
C ILE A 213 10.83 10.16 2.37
N VAL A 214 9.75 9.55 1.90
CA VAL A 214 8.69 8.97 2.73
C VAL A 214 8.82 7.47 2.70
N ARG A 215 8.85 6.84 3.88
CA ARG A 215 8.81 5.40 4.03
C ARG A 215 7.49 5.00 4.67
N LEU A 216 6.82 4.05 4.06
CA LEU A 216 5.54 3.49 4.48
C LEU A 216 5.75 2.08 5.01
N PHE A 217 5.20 1.79 6.19
CA PHE A 217 5.18 0.46 6.79
C PHE A 217 3.73 0.00 6.92
N ILE A 218 3.42 -1.11 6.26
CA ILE A 218 2.07 -1.71 6.24
C ILE A 218 2.16 -3.11 6.83
N THR A 219 1.53 -3.32 7.98
CA THR A 219 1.41 -4.66 8.58
C THR A 219 0.07 -5.25 8.22
N GLN A 220 0.05 -6.41 7.55
CA GLN A 220 -1.20 -7.13 7.25
C GLN A 220 -1.67 -7.93 8.47
N GLU A 221 -2.97 -8.17 8.59
CA GLU A 221 -3.52 -9.03 9.63
C GLU A 221 -2.94 -10.45 9.56
N GLY A 222 -2.44 -10.96 10.69
CA GLY A 222 -1.79 -12.26 10.78
C GLY A 222 -0.34 -12.33 10.31
N GLN A 223 0.23 -11.26 9.74
CA GLN A 223 1.65 -11.19 9.37
C GLN A 223 2.47 -10.42 10.43
N LYS A 224 3.65 -10.94 10.76
CA LYS A 224 4.58 -10.28 11.69
C LYS A 224 5.42 -9.21 11.01
N ASP A 225 5.87 -9.49 9.78
CA ASP A 225 6.78 -8.62 9.06
C ASP A 225 6.00 -7.56 8.25
N PRO A 226 6.30 -6.26 8.44
CA PRO A 226 5.64 -5.21 7.68
C PRO A 226 6.16 -5.15 6.24
N LEU A 227 5.26 -4.81 5.32
CA LEU A 227 5.63 -4.39 3.97
C LEU A 227 6.19 -2.97 4.04
N VAL A 228 7.37 -2.78 3.46
CA VAL A 228 8.08 -1.50 3.49
C VAL A 228 8.19 -0.94 2.08
N TYR A 229 7.67 0.27 1.89
CA TYR A 229 7.80 1.02 0.65
C TYR A 229 8.51 2.34 0.92
N SER A 230 9.38 2.78 0.02
CA SER A 230 10.11 4.05 0.15
C SER A 230 9.95 4.85 -1.14
N PHE A 231 9.54 6.12 -1.00
CA PHE A 231 9.24 7.00 -2.12
C PHE A 231 10.04 8.30 -1.97
N PRO A 232 10.93 8.62 -2.90
CA PRO A 232 11.59 9.92 -2.92
C PRO A 232 10.57 11.00 -3.31
N LEU A 233 10.67 12.17 -2.67
CA LEU A 233 9.88 13.35 -3.02
C LEU A 233 10.79 14.35 -3.75
N PRO A 234 10.72 14.40 -5.10
CA PRO A 234 11.63 15.23 -5.90
C PRO A 234 11.42 16.73 -5.67
N ASN A 235 10.22 17.13 -5.25
CA ASN A 235 9.87 18.52 -4.98
C ASN A 235 10.28 18.99 -3.56
N SER A 236 11.05 18.18 -2.82
CA SER A 236 11.62 18.59 -1.54
C SER A 236 12.68 19.68 -1.76
N LYS A 237 12.83 20.57 -0.77
CA LYS A 237 13.79 21.68 -0.85
C LYS A 237 15.24 21.21 -1.00
N ASN A 238 15.55 20.07 -0.39
CA ASN A 238 16.87 19.46 -0.40
C ASN A 238 16.78 18.06 -1.04
N PRO A 239 16.64 17.95 -2.38
CA PRO A 239 16.52 16.66 -3.03
C PRO A 239 17.82 15.86 -2.90
N ILE A 240 17.69 14.55 -2.71
CA ILE A 240 18.84 13.63 -2.71
C ILE A 240 19.20 13.34 -4.16
N ILE A 241 20.22 14.02 -4.64
CA ILE A 241 20.87 13.74 -5.93
C ILE A 241 22.04 12.81 -5.64
N TYR A 242 22.03 11.61 -6.27
CA TYR A 242 23.19 10.72 -6.30
C TYR A 242 24.05 11.15 -7.50
N ASP A 243 25.30 11.57 -7.25
CA ASP A 243 26.27 11.70 -8.34
C ASP A 243 26.68 10.29 -8.79
N HIS A 244 26.61 10.06 -10.11
CA HIS A 244 27.05 8.84 -10.77
C HIS A 244 28.49 8.97 -11.25
#